data_AF-A0A6J8A7X6-F1
#
_entry.id   AF-A0A6J8A7X6-F1
#
_cell.length_a   1.000
_cell.length_b   1.000
_cell.length_c   1.000
_cell.angle_alpha   90.00
_cell.angle_beta   90.00
_cell.angle_gamma   90.00
#
_symmetry.space_group_name_H-M   'P 1'
#
loop_
_entity.id
_entity.type
_entity.pdbx_description
1 polymer ?
#
loop_
_entity_poly.entity_id
_entity_poly.type
_entity_poly.pdbx_seq_one_letter_code
_entity_poly.pdbx_strand_id
1 'polypeptide(L)'
;MHLSNALGVRPMGVSGMMFIQCTQCGTINKLKLGKTHRPPDSKKKTGVGIFNVNTKLAAGIGETQFNNLLSTINVHCIDHKSLKRRENEIGPIIEQNAKTFENNFLLEEAIGSLFIGEHSATGDADREENRLDNGISDSTDTCWQKKGSGNHKIVCLVNEAAGMSPGNETVKRAGKLNIRRDRKSVKSKTKEWKTNRIKLKQKRLAKNVSKEKKRKNI
;
A
#
# COMPACT_ATOMS: atom_id res chain seq x y z
N MET A 1 -28.62 -16.68 -18.60
CA MET A 1 -28.50 -16.81 -17.14
C MET A 1 -29.04 -15.54 -16.51
N HIS A 2 -29.99 -15.65 -15.57
CA HIS A 2 -30.53 -14.50 -14.86
C HIS A 2 -30.00 -14.47 -13.43
N LEU A 3 -29.67 -13.27 -12.93
CA LEU A 3 -29.22 -13.06 -11.54
C LEU A 3 -30.30 -13.44 -10.52
N SER A 4 -31.58 -13.44 -10.91
CA SER A 4 -32.71 -13.91 -10.10
C SER A 4 -32.59 -15.37 -9.66
N ASN A 5 -31.80 -16.17 -10.38
CA ASN A 5 -31.58 -17.59 -10.08
C ASN A 5 -30.30 -17.84 -9.28
N ALA A 6 -29.82 -16.82 -8.56
CA ALA A 6 -28.71 -16.97 -7.65
C ALA A 6 -29.16 -17.85 -6.47
N LEU A 7 -28.51 -19.01 -6.33
CA LEU A 7 -28.68 -19.90 -5.17
C LEU A 7 -28.00 -19.34 -3.92
N GLY A 8 -27.06 -18.41 -4.11
CA GLY A 8 -26.39 -17.70 -3.03
C GLY A 8 -24.94 -17.36 -3.34
N VAL A 9 -24.31 -16.71 -2.37
CA VAL A 9 -22.90 -16.32 -2.40
C VAL A 9 -22.18 -17.03 -1.26
N ARG A 10 -21.10 -17.74 -1.58
CA ARG A 10 -20.17 -18.26 -0.59
C ARG A 10 -19.05 -17.24 -0.38
N PRO A 11 -19.03 -16.52 0.75
CA PRO A 11 -17.96 -15.57 1.05
C PRO A 11 -16.65 -16.32 1.30
N MET A 12 -15.54 -15.74 0.87
CA MET A 12 -14.20 -16.24 1.09
C MET A 12 -13.28 -15.05 1.39
N GLY A 13 -13.57 -14.31 2.46
CA GLY A 13 -12.98 -13.02 2.78
C GLY A 13 -13.71 -11.86 2.10
N VAL A 14 -12.94 -10.90 1.56
CA VAL A 14 -13.46 -9.70 0.88
C VAL A 14 -14.10 -10.03 -0.48
N SER A 15 -13.84 -11.20 -1.03
CA SER A 15 -14.43 -11.71 -2.28
C SER A 15 -15.08 -13.07 -2.05
N GLY A 16 -15.87 -13.54 -3.01
CA GLY A 16 -16.63 -14.80 -2.89
C GLY A 16 -16.94 -15.48 -4.22
N MET A 17 -17.59 -16.64 -4.14
CA MET A 17 -18.16 -17.30 -5.31
C MET A 17 -19.68 -17.20 -5.28
N MET A 18 -20.26 -16.87 -6.42
CA MET A 18 -21.70 -16.85 -6.62
C MET A 18 -22.12 -18.10 -7.39
N PHE A 19 -23.21 -18.73 -6.95
CA PHE A 19 -23.76 -19.92 -7.58
C PHE A 19 -25.06 -19.55 -8.26
N ILE A 20 -25.14 -19.72 -9.58
CA ILE A 20 -26.34 -19.44 -10.37
C ILE A 20 -26.81 -20.71 -11.04
N GLN A 21 -28.08 -21.06 -10.83
CA GLN A 21 -28.68 -22.17 -11.52
C GLN A 21 -29.15 -21.75 -12.92
N CYS A 22 -28.77 -22.53 -13.95
CA CYS A 22 -29.29 -22.33 -15.29
C CYS A 22 -30.78 -22.70 -15.36
N THR A 23 -31.60 -21.82 -15.94
CA THR A 23 -33.04 -22.08 -16.16
C THR A 23 -33.31 -23.23 -17.13
N GLN A 24 -32.43 -23.43 -18.12
CA GLN A 24 -32.70 -24.37 -19.23
C GLN A 24 -32.20 -25.78 -18.93
N CYS A 25 -31.04 -25.94 -18.30
CA CYS A 25 -30.41 -27.25 -18.06
C CYS A 25 -30.26 -27.60 -16.57
N GLY A 26 -30.74 -26.75 -15.65
CA GLY A 26 -30.63 -26.96 -14.20
C GLY A 26 -29.20 -26.95 -13.64
N THR A 27 -28.17 -26.80 -14.48
CA THR A 27 -26.76 -26.87 -14.08
C THR A 27 -26.36 -25.66 -13.24
N ILE A 28 -25.62 -25.90 -12.15
CA ILE A 28 -25.12 -24.85 -11.25
C ILE A 28 -23.81 -24.29 -11.78
N ASN A 29 -23.85 -23.03 -12.20
CA ASN A 29 -22.70 -22.28 -12.66
C ASN A 29 -22.02 -21.56 -11.50
N LYS A 30 -20.69 -21.69 -11.41
CA LYS A 30 -19.86 -21.09 -10.36
C LYS A 30 -19.17 -19.86 -10.92
N LEU A 31 -19.57 -18.69 -10.44
CA LEU A 31 -19.01 -17.41 -10.85
C LEU A 31 -18.08 -16.87 -9.77
N LYS A 32 -16.90 -16.41 -10.19
CA LYS A 32 -15.93 -15.76 -9.31
C LYS A 32 -16.25 -14.28 -9.24
N LEU A 33 -16.44 -13.73 -8.05
CA LEU A 33 -16.73 -12.29 -7.85
C LEU A 33 -15.47 -11.40 -7.89
N GLY A 34 -14.33 -11.96 -8.30
CA GLY A 34 -13.06 -11.24 -8.34
C GLY A 34 -11.97 -11.97 -9.12
N LYS A 35 -10.86 -11.28 -9.36
CA LYS A 35 -9.68 -11.86 -10.01
C LYS A 35 -9.06 -12.93 -9.10
N THR A 36 -8.77 -14.08 -9.69
CA THR A 36 -8.10 -15.18 -9.00
C THR A 36 -6.81 -15.58 -9.69
N HIS A 37 -5.76 -15.87 -8.93
CA HIS A 37 -4.56 -16.54 -9.41
C HIS A 37 -4.46 -17.94 -8.79
N ARG A 38 -3.49 -18.72 -9.29
CA ARG A 38 -3.07 -19.98 -8.67
C ARG A 38 -1.55 -19.90 -8.46
N PRO A 39 -1.03 -20.47 -7.36
CA PRO A 39 0.40 -20.52 -7.15
C PRO A 39 1.05 -21.32 -8.28
N PRO A 40 2.20 -20.87 -8.82
CA PRO A 40 2.92 -21.58 -9.88
C PRO A 40 3.34 -22.98 -9.45
N ASP A 41 3.61 -23.17 -8.15
CA ASP A 41 4.10 -24.42 -7.58
C ASP A 41 2.99 -25.46 -7.28
N SER A 42 1.74 -25.13 -7.61
CA SER A 42 0.62 -26.05 -7.44
C SER A 42 0.59 -27.09 -8.57
N LYS A 43 1.39 -28.16 -8.43
CA LYS A 43 1.37 -29.34 -9.33
C LYS A 43 -0.04 -29.93 -9.53
N LYS A 44 -0.98 -29.63 -8.64
CA LYS A 44 -2.40 -29.96 -8.76
C LYS A 44 -3.21 -28.69 -9.05
N LYS A 45 -3.80 -28.58 -10.25
CA LYS A 45 -4.78 -27.53 -10.62
C LYS A 45 -6.14 -27.69 -9.90
N THR A 46 -6.24 -28.53 -8.88
CA THR A 46 -7.48 -28.81 -8.15
C THR A 46 -7.68 -27.81 -7.02
N GLY A 47 -8.91 -27.33 -6.88
CA GLY A 47 -9.30 -26.36 -5.86
C GLY A 47 -9.66 -24.98 -6.41
N VAL A 48 -10.21 -24.17 -5.51
CA VAL A 48 -10.69 -22.81 -5.77
C VAL A 48 -9.49 -21.87 -5.91
N GLY A 49 -9.51 -21.04 -6.96
CA GLY A 49 -8.44 -20.05 -7.19
C GLY A 49 -8.39 -19.01 -6.07
N ILE A 50 -7.20 -18.48 -5.81
CA ILE A 50 -6.95 -17.52 -4.73
C ILE A 50 -7.37 -16.14 -5.20
N PHE A 51 -8.25 -15.45 -4.46
CA PHE A 51 -8.64 -14.08 -4.79
C PHE A 51 -7.53 -13.07 -4.49
N ASN A 52 -7.12 -12.32 -5.50
CA ASN A 52 -6.02 -11.35 -5.41
C ASN A 52 -6.27 -10.27 -4.34
N VAL A 53 -7.53 -9.89 -4.12
CA VAL A 53 -7.89 -8.85 -3.12
C VAL A 53 -7.52 -9.27 -1.69
N ASN A 54 -7.78 -10.52 -1.33
CA ASN A 54 -7.46 -11.03 0.00
C ASN A 54 -5.96 -11.11 0.21
N THR A 55 -5.25 -11.48 -0.85
CA THR A 55 -3.80 -11.59 -0.84
C THR A 55 -3.11 -10.24 -0.66
N LYS A 56 -3.58 -9.20 -1.38
CA LYS A 56 -3.07 -7.83 -1.23
C LYS A 56 -3.26 -7.26 0.17
N LEU A 57 -4.44 -7.49 0.75
CA LEU A 57 -4.76 -6.99 2.08
C LEU A 57 -3.97 -7.75 3.15
N ALA A 58 -3.98 -9.08 3.08
CA ALA A 58 -3.26 -9.94 4.03
C ALA A 58 -1.75 -9.62 4.08
N ALA A 59 -1.09 -9.45 2.93
CA ALA A 59 0.35 -9.21 2.88
C ALA A 59 0.79 -7.88 3.55
N GLY A 60 -0.12 -6.90 3.68
CA GLY A 60 0.20 -5.58 4.22
C GLY A 60 0.03 -5.43 5.73
N ILE A 61 -0.92 -6.17 6.32
CA ILE A 61 -1.36 -6.03 7.73
C ILE A 61 -1.16 -7.32 8.54
N GLY A 62 -0.89 -8.44 7.87
CA GLY A 62 -0.75 -9.75 8.50
C GLY A 62 -2.09 -10.39 8.84
N GLU A 63 -2.06 -11.71 9.01
CA GLU A 63 -3.25 -12.54 9.26
C GLU A 63 -4.16 -12.04 10.37
N THR A 64 -3.62 -11.84 11.57
CA THR A 64 -4.41 -11.51 12.76
C THR A 64 -5.14 -10.18 12.60
N GLN A 65 -4.44 -9.16 12.10
CA GLN A 65 -5.04 -7.85 11.87
C GLN A 65 -6.07 -7.90 10.74
N PHE A 66 -5.82 -8.70 9.71
CA PHE A 66 -6.77 -8.87 8.61
C PHE A 66 -8.05 -9.57 9.07
N ASN A 67 -7.97 -10.65 9.85
CA ASN A 67 -9.16 -11.32 10.37
C ASN A 67 -9.92 -10.46 11.40
N ASN A 68 -9.21 -9.66 12.21
CA ASN A 68 -9.84 -8.67 13.09
C ASN A 68 -10.59 -7.60 12.29
N LEU A 69 -9.99 -7.11 11.19
CA LEU A 69 -10.65 -6.17 10.29
C LEU A 69 -11.93 -6.79 9.70
N LEU A 70 -11.84 -8.01 9.16
CA LEU A 70 -12.99 -8.72 8.59
C LEU A 70 -14.12 -8.89 9.62
N SER A 71 -13.77 -9.26 10.85
CA SER A 71 -14.72 -9.39 11.96
C SER A 71 -15.40 -8.06 12.28
N THR A 72 -14.65 -6.95 12.26
CA THR A 72 -15.17 -5.61 12.54
C THR A 72 -16.17 -5.15 11.48
N ILE A 73 -15.94 -5.50 10.21
CA ILE A 73 -16.86 -5.17 9.10
C ILE A 73 -17.92 -6.25 8.87
N ASN A 74 -18.07 -7.20 9.80
CA ASN A 74 -19.01 -8.33 9.71
C ASN A 74 -18.87 -9.15 8.41
N VAL A 75 -17.64 -9.32 7.93
CA VAL A 75 -17.30 -10.16 6.77
C VAL A 75 -16.67 -11.47 7.25
N HIS A 76 -16.95 -12.56 6.54
CA HIS A 76 -16.43 -13.88 6.87
C HIS A 76 -14.90 -13.90 6.89
N CYS A 77 -14.32 -14.32 8.03
CA CYS A 77 -12.89 -14.49 8.20
C CYS A 77 -12.30 -15.54 7.25
N ILE A 78 -11.01 -15.45 6.98
CA ILE A 78 -10.29 -16.44 6.17
C ILE A 78 -9.52 -17.36 7.13
N ASP A 79 -9.55 -18.67 6.84
CA ASP A 79 -8.77 -19.64 7.59
C ASP A 79 -7.27 -19.32 7.57
N HIS A 80 -6.64 -19.46 8.74
CA HIS A 80 -5.23 -19.16 8.98
C HIS A 80 -4.30 -19.86 7.99
N LYS A 81 -4.51 -21.16 7.73
CA LYS A 81 -3.65 -21.93 6.81
C LYS A 81 -3.71 -21.36 5.40
N SER A 82 -4.89 -20.93 4.98
CA SER A 82 -5.11 -20.32 3.67
C SER A 82 -4.41 -18.98 3.53
N LEU A 83 -4.31 -18.21 4.63
CA LEU A 83 -3.70 -16.90 4.62
C LEU A 83 -2.18 -16.97 4.83
N LYS A 84 -1.70 -17.80 5.76
CA LYS A 84 -0.27 -18.09 5.97
C LYS A 84 0.41 -18.64 4.72
N ARG A 85 -0.26 -19.53 3.98
CA ARG A 85 0.26 -20.02 2.71
C ARG A 85 0.47 -18.89 1.68
N ARG A 86 -0.37 -17.85 1.71
CA ARG A 86 -0.26 -16.69 0.82
C ARG A 86 0.87 -15.74 1.25
N GLU A 87 1.04 -15.53 2.56
CA GLU A 87 2.20 -14.81 3.09
C GLU A 87 3.49 -15.49 2.65
N ASN A 88 3.56 -16.83 2.73
CA ASN A 88 4.75 -17.59 2.32
C ASN A 88 4.97 -17.60 0.80
N GLU A 89 3.90 -17.50 -0.02
CA GLU A 89 4.02 -17.41 -1.48
C GLU A 89 4.60 -16.05 -1.91
N ILE A 90 4.17 -14.98 -1.27
CA ILE A 90 4.52 -13.61 -1.68
C ILE A 90 5.71 -13.05 -0.92
N GLY A 91 5.97 -13.54 0.29
CA GLY A 91 7.10 -13.13 1.13
C GLY A 91 8.43 -13.12 0.37
N PRO A 92 8.82 -14.21 -0.31
CA PRO A 92 10.06 -14.26 -1.09
C PRO A 92 10.10 -13.23 -2.23
N ILE A 93 8.97 -13.00 -2.90
CA ILE A 93 8.85 -12.02 -4.00
C ILE A 93 8.99 -10.60 -3.45
N ILE A 94 8.38 -10.31 -2.30
CA ILE A 94 8.54 -9.03 -1.61
C ILE A 94 10.00 -8.82 -1.19
N GLU A 95 10.62 -9.84 -0.60
CA GLU A 95 12.00 -9.78 -0.10
C GLU A 95 13.01 -9.60 -1.24
N GLN A 96 12.87 -10.35 -2.34
CA GLN A 96 13.73 -10.22 -3.50
C GLN A 96 13.63 -8.82 -4.11
N ASN A 97 12.40 -8.34 -4.28
CA ASN A 97 12.18 -6.98 -4.77
C ASN A 97 12.84 -5.95 -3.84
N ALA A 98 12.65 -6.07 -2.52
CA ALA A 98 13.29 -5.18 -1.54
C ALA A 98 14.83 -5.15 -1.69
N LYS A 99 15.48 -6.31 -1.87
CA LYS A 99 16.93 -6.41 -2.12
C LYS A 99 17.35 -5.77 -3.43
N THR A 100 16.61 -6.00 -4.51
CA THR A 100 16.89 -5.34 -5.81
C THR A 100 16.77 -3.82 -5.70
N PHE A 101 15.84 -3.31 -4.90
CA PHE A 101 15.69 -1.87 -4.67
C PHE A 101 16.80 -1.29 -3.80
N GLU A 102 17.26 -2.00 -2.77
CA GLU A 102 18.41 -1.56 -1.97
C GLU A 102 19.64 -1.38 -2.88
N ASN A 103 19.92 -2.35 -3.74
CA ASN A 103 21.01 -2.28 -4.70
C ASN A 103 20.83 -1.14 -5.72
N ASN A 104 19.62 -0.94 -6.25
CA ASN A 104 19.34 0.15 -7.18
C ASN A 104 19.39 1.53 -6.52
N PHE A 105 18.99 1.65 -5.25
CA PHE A 105 19.07 2.89 -4.49
C PHE A 105 20.52 3.27 -4.22
N LEU A 106 21.37 2.29 -3.85
CA LEU A 106 22.80 2.50 -3.69
C LEU A 106 23.47 2.94 -5.01
N LEU A 107 23.01 2.39 -6.15
CA LEU A 107 23.48 2.80 -7.48
C LEU A 107 23.04 4.23 -7.85
N GLU A 108 21.77 4.61 -7.61
CA GLU A 108 21.31 5.97 -7.88
C GLU A 108 21.96 7.02 -6.97
N GLU A 109 22.25 6.68 -5.71
CA GLU A 109 22.98 7.57 -4.78
C GLU A 109 24.45 7.76 -5.21
N ALA A 110 25.12 6.69 -5.69
CA ALA A 110 26.46 6.74 -6.26
C ALA A 110 26.54 7.55 -7.57
N ILE A 111 25.53 7.44 -8.44
CA ILE A 111 25.45 8.23 -9.69
C ILE A 111 25.08 9.69 -9.41
N GLY A 112 24.14 9.94 -8.49
CA GLY A 112 23.71 11.29 -8.11
C GLY A 112 24.78 12.11 -7.38
N SER A 113 25.77 11.47 -6.77
CA SER A 113 26.95 12.14 -6.20
C SER A 113 28.01 12.48 -7.26
N LEU A 114 27.97 11.85 -8.44
CA LEU A 114 28.83 12.18 -9.58
C LEU A 114 28.28 13.37 -10.40
N PHE A 115 26.97 13.58 -10.42
CA PHE A 115 26.29 14.70 -11.11
C PHE A 115 25.95 15.85 -10.14
N ILE A 116 26.98 16.51 -9.58
CA ILE A 116 26.84 17.89 -9.09
C ILE A 116 27.31 18.82 -10.21
N GLY A 117 26.40 19.09 -11.15
CA GLY A 117 26.66 19.99 -12.25
C GLY A 117 25.33 20.40 -12.89
N GLU A 118 24.86 21.57 -12.49
CA GLU A 118 23.95 22.45 -13.24
C GLU A 118 22.56 21.86 -13.60
N HIS A 119 21.51 22.41 -13.00
CA HIS A 119 20.39 22.90 -13.81
C HIS A 119 19.56 23.94 -13.04
N SER A 120 19.46 25.07 -13.71
CA SER A 120 18.86 26.34 -13.35
C SER A 120 17.34 26.25 -13.15
N ALA A 121 16.87 27.07 -12.22
CA ALA A 121 15.46 27.22 -11.87
C ALA A 121 14.70 28.02 -12.92
N THR A 122 13.58 27.46 -13.36
CA THR A 122 12.37 28.17 -13.83
C THR A 122 11.21 27.32 -13.28
N GLY A 123 10.10 27.79 -12.73
CA GLY A 123 9.41 29.06 -12.65
C GLY A 123 7.95 28.66 -12.33
N ASP A 124 7.37 29.30 -11.32
CA ASP A 124 5.94 29.61 -11.17
C ASP A 124 4.94 28.71 -10.39
N ALA A 125 4.43 29.36 -9.33
CA ALA A 125 3.04 29.55 -8.91
C ALA A 125 2.27 28.43 -8.16
N ASP A 126 2.23 28.61 -6.84
CA ASP A 126 1.04 28.82 -6.00
C ASP A 126 -0.20 27.94 -6.23
N ARG A 127 -0.42 26.99 -5.30
CA ARG A 127 -1.78 26.63 -4.87
C ARG A 127 -1.78 26.12 -3.43
N GLU A 128 -2.20 27.01 -2.54
CA GLU A 128 -2.53 26.72 -1.15
C GLU A 128 -3.88 26.00 -1.12
N GLU A 129 -3.93 24.77 -0.60
CA GLU A 129 -5.19 24.06 -0.39
C GLU A 129 -5.29 23.64 1.08
N ASN A 130 -6.13 24.40 1.78
CA ASN A 130 -6.67 24.13 3.10
C ASN A 130 -7.13 22.67 3.21
N ARG A 131 -6.63 21.95 4.21
CA ARG A 131 -7.25 20.70 4.67
C ARG A 131 -7.97 20.98 5.99
N LEU A 132 -9.27 21.18 5.88
CA LEU A 132 -10.20 20.89 6.96
C LEU A 132 -10.30 19.37 7.09
N ASP A 133 -10.10 18.91 8.32
CA ASP A 133 -10.40 17.56 8.79
C ASP A 133 -11.85 17.21 8.46
N ASN A 134 -12.06 16.01 7.91
CA ASN A 134 -13.24 15.18 8.19
C ASN A 134 -13.01 13.77 7.61
N GLY A 135 -13.01 12.78 8.50
CA GLY A 135 -12.91 11.35 8.17
C GLY A 135 -11.64 10.73 8.72
N ILE A 136 -11.81 9.67 9.51
CA ILE A 136 -10.73 8.80 10.00
C ILE A 136 -9.87 8.39 8.79
N SER A 137 -8.75 9.09 8.59
CA SER A 137 -7.75 8.72 7.60
C SER A 137 -6.74 7.83 8.29
N ASP A 138 -7.13 6.58 8.55
CA ASP A 138 -6.15 5.58 8.96
C ASP A 138 -5.38 5.19 7.70
N SER A 139 -4.31 5.92 7.41
CA SER A 139 -3.33 5.47 6.45
C SER A 139 -2.59 4.31 7.12
N THR A 140 -3.04 3.09 6.85
CA THR A 140 -2.18 1.92 6.95
C THR A 140 -1.10 2.05 5.86
N ASP A 141 -0.15 2.95 6.12
CA ASP A 141 1.19 2.87 5.55
C ASP A 141 1.68 1.49 5.96
N THR A 142 1.66 0.56 5.01
CA THR A 142 2.39 -0.71 5.13
C THR A 142 3.73 -0.41 5.78
N CYS A 143 3.97 -1.03 6.93
CA CYS A 143 5.06 -0.76 7.88
C CYS A 143 6.49 -0.97 7.32
N TRP A 144 6.64 -1.00 6.00
CA TRP A 144 7.83 -1.36 5.26
C TRP A 144 8.47 -0.18 4.49
N GLN A 145 7.86 1.01 4.51
CA GLN A 145 8.50 2.23 4.01
C GLN A 145 8.80 3.19 5.16
N LYS A 146 10.09 3.51 5.35
CA LYS A 146 10.51 4.70 6.13
C LYS A 146 9.69 5.90 5.64
N LYS A 147 8.93 6.52 6.55
CA LYS A 147 8.13 7.73 6.28
C LYS A 147 9.00 8.76 5.54
N GLY A 148 8.70 8.96 4.25
CA GLY A 148 9.13 10.13 3.49
C GLY A 148 10.32 10.02 2.55
N SER A 149 10.87 8.82 2.25
CA SER A 149 12.05 8.72 1.36
C SER A 149 11.96 7.72 0.20
N GLY A 150 11.04 6.75 0.21
CA GLY A 150 11.00 5.70 -0.82
C GLY A 150 10.23 6.07 -2.10
N ASN A 151 10.66 5.54 -3.25
CA ASN A 151 9.93 5.61 -4.51
C ASN A 151 8.62 4.80 -4.41
N HIS A 152 7.47 5.45 -4.52
CA HIS A 152 6.16 4.83 -4.36
C HIS A 152 5.74 3.94 -5.55
N LYS A 153 6.48 3.95 -6.66
CA LYS A 153 6.31 2.97 -7.76
C LYS A 153 6.61 1.54 -7.32
N ILE A 154 7.34 1.36 -6.21
CA ILE A 154 7.64 0.05 -5.64
C ILE A 154 6.39 -0.81 -5.43
N VAL A 155 5.29 -0.20 -4.98
CA VAL A 155 4.02 -0.90 -4.76
C VAL A 155 3.47 -1.46 -6.07
N CYS A 156 3.71 -0.78 -7.20
CA CYS A 156 3.27 -1.28 -8.51
C CYS A 156 4.12 -2.47 -8.96
N LEU A 157 5.44 -2.36 -8.83
CA LEU A 157 6.39 -3.41 -9.21
C LEU A 157 6.22 -4.69 -8.38
N VAL A 158 6.03 -4.55 -7.06
CA VAL A 158 5.77 -5.69 -6.17
C VAL A 158 4.47 -6.41 -6.54
N ASN A 159 3.42 -5.66 -6.88
CA ASN A 159 2.17 -6.27 -7.35
C ASN A 159 2.40 -7.06 -8.64
N GLU A 160 3.07 -6.47 -9.63
CA GLU A 160 3.35 -7.12 -10.92
C GLU A 160 4.20 -8.38 -10.75
N ALA A 161 5.27 -8.30 -9.95
CA ALA A 161 6.13 -9.44 -9.63
C ALA A 161 5.37 -10.57 -8.90
N ALA A 162 4.37 -10.23 -8.07
CA ALA A 162 3.50 -11.19 -7.42
C ALA A 162 2.37 -11.74 -8.34
N GLY A 163 2.43 -11.48 -9.65
CA GLY A 163 1.41 -11.89 -10.61
C GLY A 163 0.05 -11.17 -10.41
N MET A 164 0.06 -10.04 -9.71
CA MET A 164 -1.11 -9.25 -9.40
C MET A 164 -1.11 -7.95 -10.21
N SER A 165 -2.24 -7.61 -10.83
CA SER A 165 -2.37 -6.29 -11.43
C SER A 165 -2.38 -5.22 -10.32
N PRO A 166 -1.52 -4.19 -10.37
CA PRO A 166 -1.50 -3.12 -9.37
C PRO A 166 -2.82 -2.34 -9.36
N GLY A 167 -3.48 -2.19 -10.52
CA GLY A 167 -4.74 -1.49 -10.69
C GLY A 167 -4.55 0.01 -10.89
N ASN A 168 -5.45 0.63 -11.66
CA ASN A 168 -5.30 2.02 -12.12
C ASN A 168 -5.18 3.01 -10.96
N GLU A 169 -5.97 2.83 -9.90
CA GLU A 169 -5.94 3.73 -8.74
C GLU A 169 -4.64 3.61 -7.93
N THR A 170 -4.07 2.41 -7.83
CA THR A 170 -2.75 2.21 -7.21
C THR A 170 -1.66 2.94 -7.98
N VAL A 171 -1.67 2.83 -9.31
CA VAL A 171 -0.71 3.50 -10.19
C VAL A 171 -0.84 5.02 -10.08
N LYS A 172 -2.07 5.56 -10.16
CA LYS A 172 -2.33 7.00 -9.98
C LYS A 172 -1.87 7.50 -8.62
N ARG A 173 -2.17 6.78 -7.54
CA ARG A 173 -1.77 7.15 -6.17
C ARG A 173 -0.26 7.14 -6.02
N ALA A 174 0.43 6.11 -6.51
CA ALA A 174 1.89 6.04 -6.51
C ALA A 174 2.51 7.24 -7.24
N GLY A 175 1.97 7.60 -8.42
CA GLY A 175 2.40 8.78 -9.18
C GLY A 175 2.24 10.08 -8.38
N LYS A 176 1.07 10.32 -7.78
CA LYS A 176 0.81 11.51 -6.95
C LYS A 176 1.76 11.61 -5.75
N LEU A 177 2.05 10.48 -5.10
CA LEU A 177 2.96 10.44 -3.97
C LEU A 177 4.41 10.73 -4.38
N ASN A 178 4.86 10.21 -5.52
CA ASN A 178 6.19 10.53 -6.07
C ASN A 178 6.32 12.01 -6.41
N ILE A 179 5.34 12.60 -7.10
CA ILE A 179 5.34 14.05 -7.38
C ILE A 179 5.43 14.86 -6.08
N ARG A 180 4.70 14.45 -5.05
CA ARG A 180 4.75 15.11 -3.73
C ARG A 180 6.12 14.96 -3.07
N ARG A 181 6.76 13.79 -3.18
CA ARG A 181 8.12 13.53 -2.69
C ARG A 181 9.12 14.44 -3.40
N ASP A 182 9.05 14.51 -4.73
CA ASP A 182 9.99 15.29 -5.54
C ASP A 182 9.87 16.78 -5.22
N ARG A 183 8.64 17.29 -5.11
CA ARG A 183 8.37 18.67 -4.65
C ARG A 183 8.96 18.93 -3.27
N LYS A 184 8.80 18.01 -2.32
CA LYS A 184 9.40 18.13 -0.97
C LYS A 184 10.93 18.08 -1.02
N SER A 185 11.51 17.21 -1.86
CA SER A 185 12.95 17.08 -2.04
C SER A 185 13.54 18.39 -2.55
N VAL A 186 12.99 18.94 -3.63
CA VAL A 186 13.39 20.25 -4.18
C VAL A 186 13.23 21.35 -3.13
N LYS A 187 12.07 21.44 -2.49
CA LYS A 187 11.83 22.44 -1.43
C LYS A 187 12.84 22.31 -0.29
N SER A 188 13.22 21.09 0.08
CA SER A 188 14.15 20.84 1.17
C SER A 188 15.58 21.34 0.94
N LYS A 189 15.97 21.47 -0.34
CA LYS A 189 17.28 21.98 -0.74
C LYS A 189 17.36 23.51 -0.63
N THR A 190 16.24 24.22 -0.67
CA THR A 190 16.19 25.68 -0.61
C THR A 190 16.72 26.24 0.72
N LYS A 191 17.42 27.38 0.65
CA LYS A 191 17.95 28.07 1.84
C LYS A 191 16.84 28.46 2.81
N GLU A 192 15.72 28.95 2.29
CA GLU A 192 14.55 29.36 3.06
C GLU A 192 13.95 28.18 3.86
N TRP A 193 13.84 27.00 3.25
CA TRP A 193 13.37 25.82 3.97
C TRP A 193 14.32 25.41 5.10
N LYS A 194 15.63 25.48 4.86
CA LYS A 194 16.64 25.17 5.88
C LYS A 194 16.58 26.16 7.05
N THR A 195 16.47 27.46 6.78
CA THR A 195 16.35 28.49 7.83
C THR A 195 15.05 28.35 8.60
N ASN A 196 13.92 28.14 7.92
CA ASN A 196 12.63 27.90 8.56
C ASN A 196 12.65 26.63 9.43
N ARG A 197 13.32 25.56 8.98
CA ARG A 197 13.52 24.34 9.78
C ARG A 197 14.33 24.59 11.04
N ILE A 198 15.40 25.40 10.97
CA ILE A 198 16.20 25.77 12.15
C ILE A 198 15.35 26.60 13.13
N LYS A 199 14.63 27.61 12.65
CA LYS A 199 13.71 28.43 13.47
C LYS A 199 12.65 27.56 14.17
N LEU A 200 12.06 26.61 13.46
CA LEU A 200 11.09 25.67 14.04
C LEU A 200 11.71 24.77 15.12
N LYS A 201 12.95 24.29 14.93
CA LYS A 201 13.67 23.53 15.97
C LYS A 201 13.91 24.37 17.22
N GLN A 202 14.38 25.61 17.06
CA GLN A 202 14.60 26.54 18.16
C GLN A 202 13.30 26.83 18.93
N LYS A 203 12.19 27.10 18.23
CA LYS A 203 10.86 27.28 18.85
C LYS A 203 10.42 26.05 19.65
N ARG A 204 10.65 24.84 19.15
CA ARG A 204 10.32 23.59 19.87
C ARG A 204 11.16 23.42 21.13
N LEU A 205 12.46 23.69 21.06
CA LEU A 205 13.34 23.64 22.23
C LEU A 205 12.90 24.65 23.29
N ALA A 206 12.63 25.91 22.91
CA ALA A 206 12.14 26.93 23.84
C ALA A 206 10.82 26.51 24.52
N LYS A 207 9.90 25.89 23.78
CA LYS A 207 8.64 25.36 24.33
C LYS A 207 8.88 24.21 25.31
N ASN A 208 9.82 23.32 25.03
CA ASN A 208 10.16 22.21 25.92
C ASN A 208 10.82 22.69 27.21
N VAL A 209 11.78 23.61 27.13
CA VAL A 209 12.42 24.23 28.30
C VAL A 209 11.36 24.92 29.18
N SER A 210 10.42 25.65 28.57
CA SER A 210 9.33 26.31 29.31
C SER A 210 8.41 25.31 30.01
N LYS A 211 8.10 24.17 29.38
CA LYS A 211 7.33 23.09 30.00
C LYS A 211 8.08 22.44 31.15
N GLU A 212 9.38 22.24 31.01
CA GLU A 212 10.21 21.61 32.04
C GLU A 212 10.38 22.50 33.26
N LYS A 213 10.57 23.82 33.06
CA LYS A 213 10.54 24.80 34.16
C LYS A 213 9.20 24.79 34.92
N LYS A 214 8.07 24.71 34.21
CA LYS A 214 6.75 24.58 34.84
C LYS A 214 6.59 23.28 35.64
N ARG A 215 7.25 22.20 35.23
CA ARG A 215 7.23 20.91 35.96
C ARG A 215 8.12 20.89 37.20
N LYS A 216 9.16 21.73 37.26
CA LYS A 216 10.08 21.83 38.41
C LYS A 216 9.66 22.85 39.47
N ASN A 217 8.68 23.71 39.14
CA ASN A 217 8.10 24.72 40.04
C ASN A 217 6.77 24.25 40.67
N ILE A 218 6.50 22.94 40.63
CA ILE A 218 5.45 22.23 41.38
C ILE A 218 6.20 21.23 42.27
#